data_AF-A0AA94HKZ8-F1
#
_entry.id   AF-A0AA94HKZ8-F1
#
_cell.length_a   1.000
_cell.length_b   1.000
_cell.length_c   1.000
_cell.angle_alpha   90.00
_cell.angle_beta   90.00
_cell.angle_gamma   90.00
#
_symmetry.space_group_name_H-M   'P 1'
#
loop_
_entity.id
_entity.type
_entity.pdbx_description
1 polymer ?
#
loop_
_entity_poly.entity_id
_entity_poly.type
_entity_poly.pdbx_seq_one_letter_code
_entity_poly.pdbx_strand_id
1 'polypeptide(L)'
;MSESAERTSDAVRHAQEGDFSKGVDYGILEWRQLRLTPSLRGGARGKLALGALKAIAMVAPPAALLLPLGGDDFGSMMSGDGFVGDQLQTMVLVTFWIGAIGQAWVLVDWWRRGRERSGAAVAMGVLAVLSAVLAVPWFSGMLPPTSFASLMAPIVVTGLLGLVVVIAQLAASRPTVRDRKEIALAKRVQALPSDEQQALRDERESILQVLQERQLVDAVGAERARATPLGEWWTLDRDAAPHG
;
A
#
# COMPACT_ATOMS: atom_id res chain seq x y z
N MET A 1 36.20 25.23 -2.79
CA MET A 1 36.09 24.63 -4.14
C MET A 1 36.19 23.13 -4.02
N SER A 2 35.08 22.42 -4.15
CA SER A 2 34.90 21.14 -4.85
C SER A 2 33.67 20.41 -4.31
N GLU A 3 32.81 19.95 -5.22
CA GLU A 3 31.64 19.06 -5.04
C GLU A 3 30.33 19.63 -4.47
N SER A 4 29.84 20.71 -5.06
CA SER A 4 28.38 20.90 -5.22
C SER A 4 28.04 20.96 -6.70
N ALA A 5 28.49 19.94 -7.45
CA ALA A 5 27.89 19.66 -8.75
C ALA A 5 26.39 19.49 -8.49
N GLU A 6 25.59 20.40 -9.06
CA GLU A 6 24.13 20.40 -9.01
C GLU A 6 23.64 18.97 -9.16
N ARG A 7 23.19 18.38 -8.06
CA ARG A 7 22.36 17.17 -8.16
C ARG A 7 21.02 17.68 -8.66
N THR A 8 20.92 17.83 -9.97
CA THR A 8 19.67 18.07 -10.68
C THR A 8 18.64 17.11 -10.11
N SER A 9 17.57 17.66 -9.52
CA SER A 9 16.55 16.84 -8.88
C SER A 9 15.96 15.83 -9.86
N ASP A 10 15.54 14.67 -9.37
CA ASP A 10 14.92 13.62 -10.20
C ASP A 10 13.71 14.12 -10.99
N ALA A 11 12.99 15.11 -10.48
CA ALA A 11 11.87 15.74 -11.17
C ALA A 11 12.33 16.60 -12.35
N VAL A 12 13.36 17.43 -12.16
CA VAL A 12 13.97 18.26 -13.20
C VAL A 12 14.62 17.37 -14.28
N ARG A 13 15.34 16.33 -13.89
CA ARG A 13 15.90 15.34 -14.83
C ARG A 13 14.78 14.66 -15.64
N HIS A 14 13.66 14.33 -15.01
CA HIS A 14 12.53 13.77 -15.76
C HIS A 14 11.90 14.77 -16.72
N ALA A 15 11.82 16.05 -16.35
CA ALA A 15 11.38 17.10 -17.26
C ALA A 15 12.36 17.28 -18.45
N GLN A 16 13.66 17.05 -18.25
CA GLN A 16 14.68 17.15 -19.29
C GLN A 16 14.69 15.95 -20.24
N GLU A 17 14.64 14.74 -19.69
CA GLU A 17 14.90 13.48 -20.43
C GLU A 17 13.63 12.65 -20.70
N GLY A 18 12.50 13.00 -20.07
CA GLY A 18 11.26 12.27 -20.19
C GLY A 18 10.68 12.29 -21.60
N ASP A 19 10.07 11.16 -21.99
CA ASP A 19 9.19 11.07 -23.14
C ASP A 19 7.81 11.61 -22.78
N PHE A 20 7.43 12.71 -23.44
CA PHE A 20 6.16 13.40 -23.27
C PHE A 20 5.29 13.36 -24.53
N SER A 21 5.47 12.32 -25.35
CA SER A 21 4.69 12.11 -26.60
C SER A 21 3.18 12.07 -26.39
N LYS A 22 2.71 11.80 -25.16
CA LYS A 22 1.28 11.79 -24.77
C LYS A 22 0.83 13.04 -24.02
N GLY A 23 1.68 14.06 -23.94
CA GLY A 23 1.47 15.25 -23.11
C GLY A 23 2.25 15.19 -21.79
N VAL A 24 2.28 16.32 -21.09
CA VAL A 24 2.94 16.45 -19.77
C VAL A 24 2.00 15.95 -18.69
N ASP A 25 2.48 14.98 -17.89
CA ASP A 25 1.81 14.52 -16.67
C ASP A 25 2.38 15.28 -15.47
N TYR A 26 1.69 16.35 -15.08
CA TYR A 26 2.09 17.23 -13.99
C TYR A 26 2.05 16.50 -12.64
N GLY A 27 1.10 15.59 -12.44
CA GLY A 27 1.00 14.76 -11.25
C GLY A 27 2.23 13.87 -11.03
N ILE A 28 2.79 13.28 -12.08
CA ILE A 28 4.02 12.48 -12.00
C ILE A 28 5.23 13.35 -11.66
N LEU A 29 5.35 14.55 -12.25
CA LEU A 29 6.45 15.48 -11.97
C LEU A 29 6.43 15.94 -10.51
N GLU A 30 5.25 16.32 -10.01
CA GLU A 30 5.05 16.66 -8.61
C GLU A 30 5.32 15.48 -7.67
N TRP A 31 4.88 14.27 -8.02
CA TRP A 31 5.15 13.10 -7.19
C TRP A 31 6.65 12.81 -7.04
N ARG A 32 7.42 12.95 -8.13
CA ARG A 32 8.88 12.79 -8.10
C ARG A 32 9.54 13.84 -7.22
N GLN A 33 9.05 15.07 -7.29
CA GLN A 33 9.50 16.17 -6.45
C GLN A 33 9.29 15.85 -4.96
N LEU A 34 8.06 15.49 -4.59
CA LEU A 34 7.65 15.24 -3.19
C LEU A 34 8.34 14.02 -2.57
N ARG A 35 8.78 13.04 -3.38
CA ARG A 35 9.49 11.84 -2.88
C ARG A 35 10.85 12.16 -2.25
N LEU A 36 11.45 13.29 -2.62
CA LEU A 36 12.76 13.70 -2.13
C LEU A 36 12.69 14.57 -0.87
N THR A 37 11.52 15.12 -0.52
CA THR A 37 11.35 16.00 0.65
C THR A 37 11.56 15.23 1.97
N PRO A 38 12.53 15.63 2.83
CA PRO A 38 12.87 14.89 4.04
C PRO A 38 11.74 14.79 5.08
N SER A 39 11.02 15.89 5.32
CA SER A 39 9.91 15.96 6.29
C SER A 39 8.75 15.00 5.97
N LEU A 40 8.51 14.74 4.69
CA LEU A 40 7.49 13.79 4.23
C LEU A 40 7.91 12.32 4.45
N ARG A 41 9.21 12.05 4.66
CA ARG A 41 9.75 10.70 4.93
C ARG A 41 9.62 10.27 6.39
N GLY A 42 9.60 11.21 7.34
CA GLY A 42 9.63 10.91 8.79
C GLY A 42 8.49 10.00 9.26
N GLY A 43 7.28 10.18 8.72
CA GLY A 43 6.13 9.33 9.01
C GLY A 43 6.03 8.04 8.17
N ALA A 44 6.90 7.86 7.17
CA ALA A 44 6.81 6.75 6.22
C ALA A 44 7.26 5.42 6.85
N ARG A 45 8.33 5.43 7.66
CA ARG A 45 8.85 4.21 8.30
C ARG A 45 7.85 3.56 9.26
N GLY A 46 7.19 4.36 10.10
CA GLY A 46 6.15 3.85 11.01
C GLY A 46 4.95 3.26 10.27
N LYS A 47 4.51 3.93 9.19
CA LYS A 47 3.42 3.42 8.33
C LYS A 47 3.82 2.14 7.58
N LEU A 48 5.07 2.05 7.13
CA LEU A 48 5.61 0.85 6.49
C LEU A 48 5.67 -0.32 7.47
N ALA A 49 6.19 -0.12 8.68
CA ALA A 49 6.25 -1.16 9.70
C ALA A 49 4.84 -1.66 10.08
N LEU A 50 3.91 -0.74 10.30
CA LEU A 50 2.51 -1.08 10.58
C LEU A 50 1.85 -1.82 9.41
N GLY A 51 2.15 -1.39 8.18
CA GLY A 51 1.70 -2.04 6.95
C GLY A 51 2.25 -3.45 6.79
N ALA A 52 3.53 -3.66 7.08
CA ALA A 52 4.19 -4.96 7.05
C ALA A 52 3.60 -5.91 8.11
N LEU A 53 3.41 -5.43 9.34
CA LEU A 53 2.78 -6.21 10.41
C LEU A 53 1.37 -6.65 10.03
N LYS A 54 0.57 -5.72 9.45
CA LYS A 54 -0.76 -6.02 8.94
C LYS A 54 -0.71 -7.06 7.82
N ALA A 55 0.23 -6.94 6.89
CA ALA A 55 0.40 -7.90 5.80
C ALA A 55 0.76 -9.30 6.32
N ILE A 56 1.72 -9.40 7.26
CA ILE A 56 2.08 -10.65 7.93
C ILE A 56 0.85 -11.27 8.61
N ALA A 57 0.10 -10.47 9.35
CA ALA A 57 -1.11 -10.96 10.03
C ALA A 57 -2.14 -11.52 9.04
N MET A 58 -2.30 -10.89 7.88
CA MET A 58 -3.26 -11.33 6.86
C MET A 58 -2.80 -12.60 6.12
N VAL A 59 -1.48 -12.83 5.98
CA VAL A 59 -0.89 -14.04 5.36
C VAL A 59 -0.73 -15.19 6.39
N ALA A 60 -1.00 -14.94 7.67
CA ALA A 60 -0.87 -15.98 8.69
C ALA A 60 -1.75 -17.23 8.39
N PRO A 61 -3.06 -17.14 8.11
CA PRO A 61 -3.89 -18.34 7.88
C PRO A 61 -3.39 -19.29 6.77
N PRO A 62 -2.97 -18.83 5.57
CA PRO A 62 -2.39 -19.74 4.59
C PRO A 62 -1.02 -20.26 5.01
N ALA A 63 -0.21 -19.50 5.75
CA ALA A 63 1.04 -20.00 6.31
C ALA A 63 0.79 -21.15 7.31
N ALA A 64 -0.31 -21.09 8.07
CA ALA A 64 -0.71 -22.15 8.99
C ALA A 64 -0.92 -23.49 8.28
N LEU A 65 -1.51 -23.47 7.07
CA LEU A 65 -1.73 -24.67 6.26
C LEU A 65 -0.42 -25.31 5.76
N LEU A 66 0.64 -24.52 5.66
CA LEU A 66 1.96 -24.97 5.23
C LEU A 66 2.81 -25.49 6.40
N LEU A 67 2.40 -25.29 7.66
CA LEU A 67 3.16 -25.74 8.84
C LEU A 67 3.43 -27.25 8.85
N PRO A 68 2.47 -28.14 8.49
CA PRO A 68 2.75 -29.58 8.37
C PRO A 68 3.73 -29.92 7.24
N LEU A 69 4.02 -28.99 6.34
CA LEU A 69 4.85 -29.15 5.15
C LEU A 69 6.21 -28.44 5.25
N GLY A 70 6.47 -27.68 6.32
CA GLY A 70 7.61 -26.76 6.41
C GLY A 70 8.63 -27.11 7.49
N GLY A 71 9.89 -27.28 7.06
CA GLY A 71 11.12 -27.26 7.87
C GLY A 71 12.08 -26.17 7.37
N ASP A 72 13.01 -25.75 8.23
CA ASP A 72 13.63 -24.42 8.30
C ASP A 72 14.63 -23.97 7.20
N ASP A 73 14.81 -24.68 6.09
CA ASP A 73 15.90 -24.37 5.14
C ASP A 73 15.43 -24.03 3.72
N PHE A 74 15.40 -22.73 3.42
CA PHE A 74 15.33 -22.21 2.04
C PHE A 74 16.66 -22.39 1.25
N GLY A 75 17.61 -23.20 1.73
CA GLY A 75 18.97 -23.27 1.19
C GLY A 75 19.56 -24.66 0.91
N SER A 76 19.19 -25.73 1.63
CA SER A 76 19.77 -27.06 1.37
C SER A 76 18.94 -28.21 1.94
N MET A 77 18.73 -29.27 1.15
CA MET A 77 18.22 -30.60 1.57
C MET A 77 16.80 -30.65 2.17
N MET A 78 15.81 -31.05 1.36
CA MET A 78 14.53 -31.55 1.86
C MET A 78 14.72 -32.85 2.66
N SER A 79 14.83 -32.73 3.98
CA SER A 79 14.36 -33.73 4.95
C SER A 79 14.22 -33.04 6.32
N GLY A 80 13.24 -32.15 6.43
CA GLY A 80 12.74 -31.67 7.70
C GLY A 80 11.37 -32.29 7.94
N ASP A 81 11.24 -33.09 8.99
CA ASP A 81 9.91 -33.50 9.47
C ASP A 81 9.18 -32.22 9.88
N GLY A 82 8.11 -31.85 9.18
CA GLY A 82 7.33 -30.64 9.47
C GLY A 82 6.78 -30.63 10.91
N PHE A 83 6.09 -29.57 11.30
CA PHE A 83 5.51 -29.52 12.65
C PHE A 83 4.50 -30.66 12.86
N VAL A 84 4.64 -31.40 13.97
CA VAL A 84 3.74 -32.49 14.37
C VAL A 84 3.28 -32.34 15.82
N GLY A 85 2.19 -33.03 16.17
CA GLY A 85 1.67 -33.10 17.54
C GLY A 85 1.34 -31.74 18.16
N ASP A 86 1.70 -31.55 19.42
CA ASP A 86 1.36 -30.36 20.22
C ASP A 86 1.99 -29.07 19.68
N GLN A 87 3.17 -29.17 19.04
CA GLN A 87 3.83 -28.03 18.44
C GLN A 87 3.08 -27.53 17.21
N LEU A 88 2.61 -28.45 16.36
CA LEU A 88 1.74 -28.11 15.23
C LEU A 88 0.45 -27.44 15.71
N GLN A 89 -0.21 -28.03 16.71
CA GLN A 89 -1.43 -27.45 17.30
C GLN A 89 -1.20 -26.03 17.78
N THR A 90 -0.11 -25.79 18.54
CA THR A 90 0.21 -24.47 19.08
C THR A 90 0.46 -23.47 17.96
N MET A 91 1.25 -23.82 16.95
CA MET A 91 1.55 -22.93 15.83
C MET A 91 0.29 -22.62 15.02
N VAL A 92 -0.53 -23.61 14.70
CA VAL A 92 -1.81 -23.39 13.99
C VAL A 92 -2.72 -22.47 14.82
N LEU A 93 -2.85 -22.70 16.13
CA LEU A 93 -3.65 -21.88 17.03
C LEU A 93 -3.21 -20.41 17.00
N VAL A 94 -1.91 -20.14 17.19
CA VAL A 94 -1.36 -18.78 17.17
C VAL A 94 -1.57 -18.13 15.81
N THR A 95 -1.31 -18.87 14.73
CA THR A 95 -1.35 -18.35 13.37
C THR A 95 -2.77 -17.95 12.95
N PHE A 96 -3.79 -18.75 13.31
CA PHE A 96 -5.18 -18.38 13.05
C PHE A 96 -5.65 -17.21 13.92
N TRP A 97 -5.23 -17.10 15.19
CA TRP A 97 -5.57 -15.91 15.99
C TRP A 97 -4.95 -14.63 15.43
N ILE A 98 -3.69 -14.68 15.01
CA ILE A 98 -3.03 -13.57 14.31
C ILE A 98 -3.81 -13.22 13.03
N GLY A 99 -4.24 -14.23 12.28
CA GLY A 99 -5.11 -14.09 11.11
C GLY A 99 -6.40 -13.33 11.42
N ALA A 100 -7.14 -13.75 12.44
CA ALA A 100 -8.36 -13.11 12.90
C ALA A 100 -8.13 -11.64 13.28
N ILE A 101 -7.07 -11.34 14.03
CA ILE A 101 -6.68 -9.96 14.38
C ILE A 101 -6.39 -9.14 13.12
N GLY A 102 -5.67 -9.72 12.16
CA GLY A 102 -5.40 -9.09 10.86
C GLY A 102 -6.68 -8.72 10.11
N GLN A 103 -7.65 -9.62 10.02
CA GLN A 103 -8.94 -9.37 9.37
C GLN A 103 -9.77 -8.30 10.11
N ALA A 104 -9.81 -8.35 11.44
CA ALA A 104 -10.48 -7.34 12.26
C ALA A 104 -9.85 -5.95 12.06
N TRP A 105 -8.52 -5.89 12.02
CA TRP A 105 -7.81 -4.63 11.73
C TRP A 105 -8.15 -4.10 10.33
N VAL A 106 -8.22 -4.96 9.31
CA VAL A 106 -8.66 -4.55 7.96
C VAL A 106 -10.04 -3.90 8.00
N LEU A 107 -11.00 -4.47 8.72
CA LEU A 107 -12.34 -3.90 8.87
C LEU A 107 -12.33 -2.54 9.55
N VAL A 108 -11.59 -2.42 10.66
CA VAL A 108 -11.48 -1.14 11.39
C VAL A 108 -10.83 -0.07 10.52
N ASP A 109 -9.78 -0.41 9.79
CA ASP A 109 -9.06 0.50 8.89
C ASP A 109 -9.93 0.90 7.69
N TRP A 110 -10.68 -0.05 7.13
CA TRP A 110 -11.69 0.21 6.10
C TRP A 110 -12.76 1.19 6.57
N TRP A 111 -13.30 0.97 7.77
CA TRP A 111 -14.28 1.86 8.38
C TRP A 111 -13.72 3.27 8.60
N ARG A 112 -12.52 3.37 9.20
CA ARG A 112 -11.85 4.65 9.48
C ARG A 112 -11.49 5.44 8.22
N ARG A 113 -11.16 4.76 7.11
CA ARG A 113 -10.88 5.40 5.82
C ARG A 113 -12.15 5.79 5.05
N GLY A 114 -13.32 5.64 5.66
CA GLY A 114 -14.59 6.02 5.04
C GLY A 114 -15.05 5.01 3.99
N ARG A 115 -14.78 3.72 4.21
CA ARG A 115 -15.24 2.59 3.41
C ARG A 115 -14.70 2.56 1.98
N GLU A 116 -13.40 2.81 1.83
CA GLU A 116 -12.71 2.75 0.54
C GLU A 116 -12.52 1.31 0.06
N ARG A 117 -12.86 1.05 -1.21
CA ARG A 117 -12.65 -0.26 -1.82
C ARG A 117 -11.16 -0.56 -1.96
N SER A 118 -10.76 -1.78 -1.56
CA SER A 118 -9.38 -2.27 -1.72
C SER A 118 -9.38 -3.70 -2.26
N GLY A 119 -8.84 -3.88 -3.47
CA GLY A 119 -8.69 -5.21 -4.07
C GLY A 119 -7.80 -6.14 -3.24
N ALA A 120 -6.73 -5.61 -2.63
CA ALA A 120 -5.87 -6.36 -1.73
C ALA A 120 -6.64 -6.87 -0.49
N ALA A 121 -7.51 -6.04 0.11
CA ALA A 121 -8.33 -6.46 1.25
C ALA A 121 -9.31 -7.58 0.85
N VAL A 122 -9.91 -7.50 -0.35
CA VAL A 122 -10.77 -8.57 -0.88
C VAL A 122 -9.99 -9.87 -1.05
N ALA A 123 -8.84 -9.82 -1.75
CA ALA A 123 -8.03 -11.00 -2.00
C ALA A 123 -7.60 -11.70 -0.70
N MET A 124 -7.19 -10.93 0.30
CA MET A 124 -6.79 -11.48 1.59
C MET A 124 -7.97 -11.95 2.45
N GLY A 125 -9.15 -11.35 2.30
CA GLY A 125 -10.38 -11.85 2.91
C GLY A 125 -10.78 -13.20 2.30
N VAL A 126 -10.72 -13.33 0.97
CA VAL A 126 -10.94 -14.61 0.26
C VAL A 126 -9.92 -15.65 0.70
N LEU A 127 -8.64 -15.28 0.79
CA LEU A 127 -7.58 -16.20 1.22
C LEU A 127 -7.83 -16.71 2.63
N ALA A 128 -8.24 -15.84 3.57
CA ALA A 128 -8.59 -16.25 4.93
C ALA A 128 -9.80 -17.21 4.97
N VAL A 129 -10.83 -16.97 4.16
CA VAL A 129 -12.00 -17.87 4.03
C VAL A 129 -11.55 -19.23 3.50
N LEU A 130 -10.80 -19.26 2.40
CA LEU A 130 -10.28 -20.50 1.81
C LEU A 130 -9.40 -21.26 2.80
N SER A 131 -8.51 -20.55 3.51
CA SER A 131 -7.66 -21.18 4.53
C SER A 131 -8.48 -21.79 5.66
N ALA A 132 -9.52 -21.11 6.13
CA ALA A 132 -10.39 -21.66 7.17
C ALA A 132 -11.17 -22.90 6.70
N VAL A 133 -11.69 -22.88 5.46
CA VAL A 133 -12.40 -24.02 4.87
C VAL A 133 -11.49 -25.23 4.70
N LEU A 134 -10.26 -25.02 4.20
CA LEU A 134 -9.30 -26.09 3.98
C LEU A 134 -8.69 -26.62 5.29
N ALA A 135 -8.56 -25.77 6.32
CA ALA A 135 -7.99 -26.16 7.61
C ALA A 135 -8.80 -27.26 8.32
N VAL A 136 -10.12 -27.26 8.17
CA VAL A 136 -11.01 -28.24 8.83
C VAL A 136 -10.66 -29.68 8.42
N PRO A 137 -10.77 -30.09 7.13
CA PRO A 137 -10.41 -31.44 6.72
C PRO A 137 -8.91 -31.72 6.86
N TRP A 138 -8.06 -30.70 6.68
CA TRP A 138 -6.61 -30.85 6.75
C TRP A 138 -6.15 -31.26 8.16
N PHE A 139 -6.51 -30.49 9.18
CA PHE A 139 -6.06 -30.77 10.55
C PHE A 139 -6.88 -31.86 11.23
N SER A 140 -8.13 -32.11 10.82
CA SER A 140 -8.90 -33.24 11.37
C SER A 140 -8.29 -34.60 11.01
N GLY A 141 -7.56 -34.68 9.89
CA GLY A 141 -6.85 -35.90 9.49
C GLY A 141 -5.49 -36.07 10.17
N MET A 142 -4.92 -34.99 10.74
CA MET A 142 -3.56 -34.98 11.30
C MET A 142 -3.53 -34.96 12.84
N LEU A 143 -4.56 -34.43 13.48
CA LEU A 143 -4.58 -34.21 14.93
C LEU A 143 -5.64 -35.06 15.64
N PRO A 144 -5.40 -35.47 16.90
CA PRO A 144 -6.43 -36.10 17.74
C PRO A 144 -7.68 -35.20 17.90
N PRO A 145 -8.89 -35.76 18.10
CA PRO A 145 -10.13 -34.99 18.18
C PRO A 145 -10.13 -33.90 19.26
N THR A 146 -9.50 -34.16 20.41
CA THR A 146 -9.40 -33.20 21.52
C THR A 146 -8.54 -31.99 21.17
N SER A 147 -7.38 -32.23 20.53
CA SER A 147 -6.49 -31.18 20.02
C SER A 147 -7.16 -30.37 18.92
N PHE A 148 -7.82 -31.06 17.97
CA PHE A 148 -8.53 -30.42 16.87
C PHE A 148 -9.68 -29.53 17.34
N ALA A 149 -10.44 -29.95 18.36
CA ALA A 149 -11.54 -29.17 18.92
C ALA A 149 -11.09 -27.77 19.39
N SER A 150 -9.88 -27.65 19.95
CA SER A 150 -9.31 -26.37 20.38
C SER A 150 -9.01 -25.41 19.22
N LEU A 151 -8.80 -25.93 18.01
CA LEU A 151 -8.51 -25.13 16.81
C LEU A 151 -9.77 -24.60 16.13
N MET A 152 -10.95 -25.16 16.43
CA MET A 152 -12.19 -24.79 15.75
C MET A 152 -12.58 -23.33 15.96
N ALA A 153 -12.48 -22.82 17.18
CA ALA A 153 -12.81 -21.44 17.47
C ALA A 153 -12.00 -20.44 16.61
N PRO A 154 -10.65 -20.45 16.61
CA PRO A 154 -9.88 -19.50 15.80
C PRO A 154 -10.03 -19.71 14.28
N ILE A 155 -10.20 -20.96 13.81
CA ILE A 155 -10.46 -21.25 12.39
C ILE A 155 -11.78 -20.62 11.94
N VAL A 156 -12.86 -20.86 12.69
CA VAL A 156 -14.20 -20.33 12.39
C VAL A 156 -14.21 -18.80 12.47
N VAL A 157 -13.63 -18.22 13.53
CA VAL A 157 -13.55 -16.75 13.69
C VAL A 157 -12.81 -16.11 12.53
N THR A 158 -11.67 -16.69 12.11
CA THR A 158 -10.90 -16.19 10.97
C THR A 158 -11.70 -16.25 9.67
N GLY A 159 -12.38 -17.37 9.41
CA GLY A 159 -13.23 -17.53 8.22
C GLY A 159 -14.39 -16.54 8.20
N LEU A 160 -15.10 -16.37 9.32
CA LEU A 160 -16.20 -15.42 9.43
C LEU A 160 -15.75 -13.97 9.24
N LEU A 161 -14.64 -13.57 9.87
CA LEU A 161 -14.09 -12.22 9.69
C LEU A 161 -13.63 -11.98 8.24
N GLY A 162 -12.97 -12.97 7.63
CA GLY A 162 -12.60 -12.91 6.21
C GLY A 162 -13.82 -12.74 5.30
N LEU A 163 -14.91 -13.47 5.56
CA LEU A 163 -16.16 -13.35 4.82
C LEU A 163 -16.78 -11.96 5.00
N VAL A 164 -16.81 -11.43 6.23
CA VAL A 164 -17.30 -10.08 6.51
C VAL A 164 -16.45 -9.02 5.79
N VAL A 165 -15.12 -9.18 5.73
CA VAL A 165 -14.23 -8.31 4.95
C VAL A 165 -14.61 -8.32 3.47
N VAL A 166 -14.80 -9.50 2.87
CA VAL A 166 -15.17 -9.63 1.46
C VAL A 166 -16.52 -8.96 1.20
N ILE A 167 -17.54 -9.25 2.01
CA ILE A 167 -18.88 -8.66 1.86
C ILE A 167 -18.82 -7.14 2.04
N ALA A 168 -18.14 -6.65 3.08
CA ALA A 168 -17.99 -5.22 3.32
C ALA A 168 -17.31 -4.52 2.13
N GLN A 169 -16.28 -5.14 1.57
CA GLN A 169 -15.51 -4.59 0.46
C GLN A 169 -16.25 -4.61 -0.89
N LEU A 170 -17.14 -5.57 -1.10
CA LEU A 170 -17.90 -5.70 -2.34
C LEU A 170 -19.23 -4.95 -2.31
N ALA A 171 -19.93 -4.96 -1.18
CA ALA A 171 -21.29 -4.43 -1.07
C ALA A 171 -21.36 -3.05 -0.38
N ALA A 172 -20.45 -2.74 0.54
CA ALA A 172 -20.51 -1.53 1.36
C ALA A 172 -19.41 -0.51 1.06
N SER A 173 -18.44 -0.85 0.20
CA SER A 173 -17.37 0.06 -0.20
C SER A 173 -17.82 1.05 -1.26
N ARG A 174 -17.36 2.29 -1.11
CA ARG A 174 -17.47 3.32 -2.14
C ARG A 174 -16.26 3.20 -3.09
N PRO A 175 -16.43 3.52 -4.38
CA PRO A 175 -15.29 3.60 -5.30
C PRO A 175 -14.23 4.52 -4.70
N THR A 176 -12.98 4.07 -4.76
CA THR A 176 -11.83 4.77 -4.20
C THR A 176 -11.66 6.05 -5.02
N VAL A 177 -12.06 7.19 -4.47
CA VAL A 177 -11.86 8.47 -5.14
C VAL A 177 -10.36 8.75 -5.08
N ARG A 178 -9.65 8.58 -6.20
CA ARG A 178 -8.22 8.90 -6.37
C ARG A 178 -7.89 10.26 -5.74
N ASP A 179 -8.82 11.20 -5.92
CA ASP A 179 -8.82 12.57 -5.40
C ASP A 179 -8.59 12.63 -3.88
N ARG A 180 -9.07 11.68 -3.06
CA ARG A 180 -8.87 11.77 -1.60
C ARG A 180 -7.41 11.64 -1.20
N LYS A 181 -6.65 10.76 -1.87
CA LYS A 181 -5.22 10.58 -1.57
C LYS A 181 -4.43 11.79 -2.03
N GLU A 182 -4.77 12.32 -3.20
CA GLU A 182 -4.14 13.49 -3.79
C GLU A 182 -4.46 14.75 -2.95
N ILE A 183 -5.71 14.96 -2.52
CA ILE A 183 -6.11 16.03 -1.58
C ILE A 183 -5.39 15.89 -0.23
N ALA A 184 -5.28 14.67 0.31
CA ALA A 184 -4.58 14.46 1.59
C ALA A 184 -3.08 14.71 1.47
N LEU A 185 -2.48 14.44 0.30
CA LEU A 185 -1.10 14.79 0.01
C LEU A 185 -0.95 16.31 -0.10
N ALA A 186 -1.79 16.98 -0.89
CA ALA A 186 -1.82 18.44 -1.02
C ALA A 186 -1.84 19.15 0.33
N LYS A 187 -2.76 18.75 1.22
CA LYS A 187 -2.84 19.29 2.58
C LYS A 187 -1.56 19.11 3.39
N ARG A 188 -0.84 17.99 3.22
CA ARG A 188 0.44 17.76 3.92
C ARG A 188 1.55 18.63 3.36
N VAL A 189 1.62 18.77 2.04
CA VAL A 189 2.63 19.62 1.39
C VAL A 189 2.42 21.09 1.74
N GLN A 190 1.16 21.54 1.77
CA GLN A 190 0.80 22.89 2.18
C GLN A 190 1.02 23.16 3.68
N ALA A 191 1.14 22.11 4.49
CA ALA A 191 1.45 22.20 5.92
C ALA A 191 2.96 22.11 6.22
N LEU A 192 3.82 22.02 5.20
CA LEU A 192 5.27 21.99 5.39
C LEU A 192 5.82 23.31 5.93
N PRO A 193 7.00 23.29 6.57
CA PRO A 193 7.76 24.50 6.90
C PRO A 193 7.96 25.40 5.67
N SER A 194 7.97 26.72 5.88
CA SER A 194 8.00 27.71 4.79
C SER A 194 9.26 27.63 3.91
N ASP A 195 10.40 27.24 4.50
CA ASP A 195 11.66 27.00 3.82
C ASP A 195 11.57 25.81 2.86
N GLU A 196 10.96 24.69 3.29
CA GLU A 196 10.73 23.54 2.41
C GLU A 196 9.70 23.86 1.32
N GLN A 197 8.65 24.63 1.63
CA GLN A 197 7.70 25.08 0.61
C GLN A 197 8.37 25.96 -0.44
N GLN A 198 9.29 26.85 -0.03
CA GLN A 198 10.01 27.71 -0.96
C GLN A 198 10.92 26.88 -1.87
N ALA A 199 11.67 25.93 -1.31
CA ALA A 199 12.51 25.02 -2.10
C ALA A 199 11.69 24.25 -3.15
N LEU A 200 10.49 23.79 -2.77
CA LEU A 200 9.57 23.13 -3.71
C LEU A 200 9.06 24.09 -4.80
N ARG A 201 8.81 25.36 -4.49
CA ARG A 201 8.41 26.36 -5.51
C ARG A 201 9.56 26.65 -6.48
N ASP A 202 10.77 26.81 -5.98
CA ASP A 202 11.95 27.10 -6.80
C ASP A 202 12.26 25.93 -7.77
N GLU A 203 12.11 24.69 -7.28
CA GLU A 203 12.26 23.50 -8.13
C GLU A 203 11.11 23.36 -9.14
N ARG A 204 9.87 23.68 -8.75
CA ARG A 204 8.74 23.73 -9.70
C ARG A 204 9.01 24.74 -10.82
N GLU A 205 9.53 25.91 -10.50
CA GLU A 205 9.90 26.93 -11.48
C GLU A 205 10.93 26.38 -12.47
N SER A 206 11.95 25.68 -11.96
CA SER A 206 12.97 25.03 -12.79
C SER A 206 12.36 23.96 -13.72
N ILE A 207 11.41 23.16 -13.23
CA ILE A 207 10.67 22.18 -14.05
C ILE A 207 9.89 22.89 -15.16
N LEU A 208 9.14 23.94 -14.83
CA LEU A 208 8.33 24.68 -15.81
C LEU A 208 9.20 25.34 -16.87
N GLN A 209 10.34 25.92 -16.48
CA GLN A 209 11.30 26.48 -17.42
C GLN A 209 11.79 25.43 -18.42
N VAL A 210 12.20 24.24 -17.94
CA VAL A 210 12.63 23.14 -18.83
C VAL A 210 11.50 22.71 -19.78
N LEU A 211 10.27 22.61 -19.27
CA LEU A 211 9.13 22.23 -20.10
C LEU A 211 8.81 23.27 -21.18
N GLN A 212 8.97 24.56 -20.87
CA GLN A 212 8.83 25.66 -21.84
C GLN A 212 9.94 25.66 -22.89
N GLU A 213 11.20 25.49 -22.47
CA GLU A 213 12.36 25.42 -23.36
C GLU A 213 12.24 24.26 -24.36
N ARG A 214 11.69 23.12 -23.92
CA ARG A 214 11.38 21.96 -24.76
C ARG A 214 10.09 22.13 -25.59
N GLN A 215 9.40 23.27 -25.48
CA GLN A 215 8.12 23.56 -26.14
C GLN A 215 7.03 22.51 -25.82
N LEU A 216 7.13 21.87 -24.66
CA LEU A 216 6.13 20.90 -24.19
C LEU A 216 4.93 21.57 -23.55
N VAL A 217 5.11 22.80 -23.07
CA VAL A 217 4.08 23.65 -22.46
C VAL A 217 4.25 25.07 -22.98
N ASP A 218 3.14 25.74 -23.24
CA ASP A 218 3.13 27.15 -23.65
C ASP A 218 3.23 28.09 -22.45
N ALA A 219 3.40 29.39 -22.72
CA ALA A 219 3.49 30.40 -21.66
C ALA A 219 2.24 30.43 -20.76
N VAL A 220 1.06 30.19 -21.35
CA VAL A 220 -0.22 30.19 -20.62
C VAL A 220 -0.36 28.95 -19.72
N GLY A 221 0.00 27.77 -20.22
CA GLY A 221 -0.01 26.52 -19.46
C GLY A 221 0.98 26.55 -18.30
N ALA A 222 2.17 27.12 -18.50
CA ALA A 222 3.15 27.28 -17.43
C ALA A 222 2.68 28.26 -16.34
N GLU A 223 2.06 29.37 -16.72
CA GLU A 223 1.49 30.31 -15.74
C GLU A 223 0.36 29.67 -14.92
N ARG A 224 -0.51 28.89 -15.58
CA ARG A 224 -1.55 28.11 -14.88
C ARG A 224 -0.93 27.10 -13.92
N ALA A 225 0.13 26.40 -14.33
CA ALA A 225 0.82 25.44 -13.48
C ALA A 225 1.53 26.12 -12.29
N ARG A 226 2.08 27.31 -12.49
CA ARG A 226 2.69 28.15 -11.44
C ARG A 226 1.67 28.61 -10.40
N ALA A 227 0.47 29.00 -10.86
CA ALA A 227 -0.61 29.44 -9.99
C ALA A 227 -1.24 28.31 -9.16
N THR A 228 -1.01 27.04 -9.55
CA THR A 228 -1.59 25.88 -8.87
C THR A 228 -0.92 25.63 -7.51
N PRO A 229 -1.68 25.43 -6.42
CA PRO A 229 -1.12 25.16 -5.10
C PRO A 229 -0.15 23.97 -5.08
N LEU A 230 0.76 23.96 -4.10
CA LEU A 230 1.66 22.83 -3.87
C LEU A 230 0.85 21.55 -3.54
N GLY A 231 1.14 20.46 -4.23
CA GLY A 231 0.45 19.17 -4.11
C GLY A 231 -0.82 19.02 -4.96
N GLU A 232 -1.14 19.99 -5.82
CA GLU A 232 -2.37 20.02 -6.64
C GLU A 232 -2.11 19.97 -8.15
N TRP A 233 -0.89 19.67 -8.60
CA TRP A 233 -0.60 19.61 -10.04
C TRP A 233 -1.39 18.54 -10.80
N TRP A 234 -1.82 17.49 -10.10
CA TRP A 234 -2.71 16.46 -10.65
C TRP A 234 -4.07 17.01 -11.16
N THR A 235 -4.51 18.19 -10.71
CA THR A 235 -5.75 18.80 -11.23
C THR A 235 -5.59 19.26 -12.67
N LEU A 236 -4.38 19.66 -13.07
CA LEU A 236 -4.08 20.11 -14.43
C LEU A 236 -4.20 18.96 -15.44
N ASP A 237 -3.80 17.76 -15.04
CA ASP A 237 -3.92 16.56 -15.89
C ASP A 237 -5.39 16.19 -16.13
N ARG A 238 -6.28 16.47 -15.16
CA ARG A 238 -7.71 16.24 -15.31
C ARG A 238 -8.37 17.25 -16.24
N ASP A 239 -7.95 18.51 -16.16
CA ASP A 239 -8.45 19.57 -17.04
C ASP A 239 -7.96 19.37 -18.48
N ALA A 240 -6.81 18.73 -18.66
CA ALA A 240 -6.24 18.40 -19.97
C ALA A 240 -6.82 17.10 -20.57
N ALA A 241 -7.34 16.19 -19.75
CA ALA A 241 -7.98 14.97 -20.25
C ALA A 241 -9.32 15.34 -20.93
N PRO A 242 -9.51 15.04 -22.23
CA PRO A 242 -10.80 15.25 -22.87
C PRO A 242 -11.85 14.45 -22.10
N HIS A 243 -12.99 15.08 -21.78
CA HIS A 243 -14.14 14.41 -21.19
C HIS A 243 -14.58 13.27 -22.11
N GLY A 244 -14.07 12.06 -21.84
CA GLY A 244 -14.50 10.80 -22.42
C GLY A 244 -15.63 10.20 -21.61
#